data_AF-A0A847JIC0-F1
#
_entry.id   AF-A0A847JIC0-F1
#
_cell.length_a   1.000
_cell.length_b   1.000
_cell.length_c   1.000
_cell.angle_alpha   90.00
_cell.angle_beta   90.00
_cell.angle_gamma   90.00
#
_symmetry.space_group_name_H-M   'P 1'
#
loop_
_entity.id
_entity.type
_entity.pdbx_description
1 polymer ?
#
loop_
_entity_poly.entity_id
_entity_poly.type
_entity_poly.pdbx_seq_one_letter_code
_entity_poly.pdbx_strand_id
1 'polypeptide(L)'
;MSIAALDAAMAARLGLPAEASRDDFARARLARLAATLAAARTESPFYRARRDWPERPPESLADLARYPFTTPEDLVRADPPLAAVSGGAVERIVTLPTSGTTGA
;
A
#
# COMPACT_ATOMS: atom_id res chain seq x y z
N MET A 1 20.86 -8.32 -13.97
CA MET A 1 20.40 -8.76 -12.63
C MET A 1 19.92 -10.19 -12.75
N SER A 2 20.49 -11.15 -12.03
CA SER A 2 20.03 -12.55 -12.09
C SER A 2 18.75 -12.72 -11.26
N ILE A 3 17.95 -13.74 -11.59
CA ILE A 3 16.72 -14.06 -10.82
C ILE A 3 17.06 -14.34 -9.34
N ALA A 4 18.15 -15.07 -9.07
CA ALA A 4 18.62 -15.34 -7.72
C ALA A 4 18.98 -14.08 -6.92
N ALA A 5 19.56 -13.07 -7.56
CA ALA A 5 19.86 -11.79 -6.90
C ALA A 5 18.60 -10.98 -6.59
N LEU A 6 17.56 -11.08 -7.42
CA LEU A 6 16.26 -10.46 -7.16
C LEU A 6 15.56 -11.13 -5.97
N ASP A 7 15.53 -12.46 -5.94
CA ASP A 7 14.85 -13.22 -4.89
C ASP A 7 15.49 -12.96 -3.51
N ALA A 8 16.82 -12.95 -3.43
CA ALA A 8 17.54 -12.60 -2.21
C ALA A 8 17.24 -11.17 -1.74
N ALA A 9 17.19 -10.21 -2.66
CA ALA A 9 16.85 -8.82 -2.33
C ALA A 9 15.39 -8.68 -1.86
N MET A 10 14.47 -9.40 -2.48
CA MET A 10 13.07 -9.45 -2.04
C MET A 10 12.92 -10.11 -0.67
N ALA A 11 13.63 -11.22 -0.43
CA ALA A 11 13.63 -11.91 0.85
C ALA A 11 14.09 -10.99 1.96
N ALA A 12 15.24 -10.32 1.79
CA ALA A 12 15.77 -9.35 2.75
C ALA A 12 14.76 -8.24 3.06
N ARG A 13 14.08 -7.69 2.03
CA ARG A 13 13.08 -6.62 2.19
C ARG A 13 11.83 -7.09 2.92
N LEU A 14 11.49 -8.38 2.81
CA LEU A 14 10.41 -9.02 3.52
C LEU A 14 10.80 -9.53 4.92
N GLY A 15 12.09 -9.53 5.27
CA GLY A 15 12.60 -10.12 6.51
C GLY A 15 12.67 -11.65 6.48
N LEU A 16 12.82 -12.23 5.28
CA LEU A 16 12.87 -13.66 5.03
C LEU A 16 14.32 -14.13 4.76
N PRO A 17 14.64 -15.42 5.01
CA PRO A 17 15.92 -16.01 4.60
C PRO A 17 16.06 -16.05 3.07
N ALA A 18 17.29 -16.12 2.56
CA ALA A 18 17.56 -16.11 1.12
C ALA A 18 16.97 -17.34 0.40
N GLU A 19 16.82 -18.44 1.12
CA GLU A 19 16.28 -19.73 0.67
C GLU A 19 14.77 -19.84 0.89
N ALA A 20 14.09 -18.72 1.18
CA ALA A 20 12.65 -18.69 1.42
C ALA A 20 11.86 -19.31 0.27
N SER A 21 10.90 -20.16 0.63
CA SER A 21 10.01 -20.80 -0.33
C SER A 21 9.00 -19.80 -0.89
N ARG A 22 8.37 -20.15 -2.01
CA ARG A 22 7.27 -19.36 -2.58
C ARG A 22 6.14 -19.12 -1.57
N ASP A 23 5.88 -20.08 -0.69
CA ASP A 23 4.85 -19.99 0.34
C ASP A 23 5.26 -19.02 1.47
N ASP A 24 6.55 -18.95 1.81
CA ASP A 24 7.07 -17.94 2.74
C ASP A 24 6.87 -16.53 2.18
N PHE A 25 7.17 -16.33 0.90
CA PHE A 25 6.89 -15.07 0.20
C PHE A 25 5.39 -14.75 0.19
N ALA A 26 4.52 -15.72 -0.10
CA ALA A 26 3.08 -15.51 -0.12
C ALA A 26 2.55 -15.09 1.26
N ARG A 27 2.96 -15.78 2.33
CA ARG A 27 2.59 -15.45 3.71
C ARG A 27 3.10 -14.07 4.13
N ALA A 28 4.37 -13.76 3.86
CA ALA A 28 4.95 -12.46 4.21
C ALA A 28 4.29 -11.31 3.45
N ARG A 29 3.97 -11.49 2.16
CA ARG A 29 3.25 -10.50 1.36
C ARG A 29 1.85 -10.26 1.89
N LEU A 30 1.10 -11.31 2.21
CA LEU A 30 -0.24 -11.18 2.79
C LEU A 30 -0.19 -10.46 4.14
N ALA A 31 0.74 -10.84 5.02
CA ALA A 31 0.86 -10.22 6.35
C ALA A 31 1.18 -8.72 6.25
N ARG A 32 2.14 -8.34 5.39
CA ARG A 32 2.47 -6.92 5.15
C ARG A 32 1.32 -6.15 4.52
N LEU A 33 0.59 -6.78 3.60
CA LEU A 33 -0.56 -6.17 2.97
C LEU A 33 -1.69 -5.91 3.96
N ALA A 34 -2.02 -6.89 4.80
CA ALA A 34 -3.00 -6.73 5.87
C ALA A 34 -2.59 -5.61 6.84
N ALA A 35 -1.31 -5.55 7.23
CA ALA A 35 -0.78 -4.47 8.06
C ALA A 35 -0.87 -3.10 7.38
N THR A 36 -0.53 -3.00 6.09
CA THR A 36 -0.64 -1.75 5.31
C THR A 36 -2.09 -1.27 5.20
N LEU A 37 -3.04 -2.17 4.94
CA LEU A 37 -4.46 -1.82 4.87
C LEU A 37 -5.00 -1.39 6.23
N ALA A 38 -4.59 -2.06 7.31
CA ALA A 38 -4.93 -1.66 8.66
C ALA A 38 -4.39 -0.26 8.99
N ALA A 39 -3.10 -0.01 8.74
CA ALA A 39 -2.47 1.30 8.93
C ALA A 39 -3.17 2.38 8.11
N ALA A 40 -3.45 2.12 6.82
CA ALA A 40 -4.20 3.02 5.98
C ALA A 40 -5.57 3.36 6.59
N ARG A 41 -6.32 2.36 7.05
CA ARG A 41 -7.63 2.57 7.69
C ARG A 41 -7.54 3.42 8.96
N THR A 42 -6.53 3.18 9.80
CA THR A 42 -6.41 3.84 11.10
C THR A 42 -5.85 5.26 10.97
N GLU A 43 -4.85 5.44 10.12
CA GLU A 43 -4.01 6.63 10.07
C GLU A 43 -4.40 7.61 8.96
N SER A 44 -4.95 7.14 7.84
CA SER A 44 -5.39 8.00 6.73
C SER A 44 -6.86 8.43 6.89
N PRO A 45 -7.14 9.76 6.95
CA PRO A 45 -8.52 10.26 6.95
C PRO A 45 -9.34 9.76 5.75
N PHE A 46 -8.75 9.73 4.55
CA PHE A 46 -9.37 9.20 3.34
C PHE A 46 -9.84 7.76 3.50
N TYR A 47 -8.92 6.84 3.81
CA TYR A 47 -9.27 5.43 3.93
C TYR A 47 -10.14 5.14 5.15
N ARG A 48 -10.03 5.91 6.24
CA ARG A 48 -10.95 5.79 7.39
C ARG A 48 -12.40 6.11 7.03
N ALA A 49 -12.63 7.08 6.14
CA ALA A 49 -13.97 7.50 5.72
C ALA A 49 -14.61 6.55 4.68
N ARG A 50 -13.83 5.66 4.04
CA ARG A 50 -14.31 4.73 3.02
C ARG A 50 -15.20 3.63 3.59
N ARG A 51 -16.52 3.79 3.45
CA ARG A 51 -17.52 2.79 3.86
C ARG A 51 -17.55 1.55 2.96
N ASP A 52 -16.99 1.65 1.76
CA ASP A 52 -16.93 0.60 0.75
C ASP A 52 -15.73 -0.35 0.91
N TRP A 53 -14.86 -0.09 1.89
CA TRP A 53 -13.80 -1.03 2.24
C TRP A 53 -14.30 -2.10 3.24
N PRO A 54 -13.87 -3.35 3.08
CA PRO A 54 -14.13 -4.40 4.06
C PRO A 54 -13.72 -4.03 5.49
N GLU A 55 -14.49 -4.51 6.47
CA GLU A 55 -14.21 -4.31 7.90
C GLU A 55 -13.09 -5.24 8.40
N ARG A 56 -13.00 -6.44 7.83
CA ARG A 56 -11.98 -7.43 8.20
C ARG A 56 -10.77 -7.36 7.26
N PRO A 57 -9.56 -7.64 7.77
CA PRO A 57 -8.37 -7.73 6.93
C PRO A 57 -8.50 -8.89 5.92
N PRO A 58 -7.77 -8.84 4.79
CA PRO A 58 -7.76 -9.93 3.83
C PRO A 58 -7.10 -11.18 4.43
N GLU A 59 -7.71 -12.35 4.22
CA GLU A 59 -7.16 -13.65 4.61
C GLU A 59 -6.41 -14.31 3.44
N SER A 60 -6.54 -13.75 2.25
CA SER A 60 -5.86 -14.17 1.03
C SER A 60 -5.61 -12.99 0.11
N LEU A 61 -4.71 -13.15 -0.88
CA LEU A 61 -4.53 -12.13 -1.92
C LEU A 61 -5.77 -11.97 -2.81
N ALA A 62 -6.63 -13.00 -2.91
CA ALA A 62 -7.86 -12.93 -3.68
C ALA A 62 -8.90 -11.98 -3.04
N ASP A 63 -8.87 -11.82 -1.72
CA ASP A 63 -9.77 -10.91 -1.01
C ASP A 63 -9.55 -9.43 -1.37
N LEU A 64 -8.40 -9.10 -1.97
CA LEU A 64 -8.12 -7.76 -2.49
C LEU A 64 -9.10 -7.30 -3.56
N ALA A 65 -9.72 -8.23 -4.30
CA ALA A 65 -10.73 -7.89 -5.30
C ALA A 65 -11.95 -7.18 -4.69
N ARG A 66 -12.15 -7.26 -3.37
CA ARG A 66 -13.21 -6.56 -2.64
C ARG A 66 -12.84 -5.13 -2.25
N TYR A 67 -11.56 -4.77 -2.33
CA TYR A 67 -11.11 -3.42 -2.03
C TYR A 67 -11.23 -2.57 -3.30
N PRO A 68 -11.92 -1.43 -3.23
CA PRO A 68 -12.00 -0.51 -4.35
C PRO A 68 -10.64 0.15 -4.61
N PHE A 69 -10.39 0.52 -5.87
CA PHE A 69 -9.22 1.30 -6.23
C PHE A 69 -9.28 2.71 -5.66
N THR A 70 -8.10 3.31 -5.52
CA THR A 70 -7.92 4.76 -5.35
C THR A 70 -7.64 5.33 -6.73
N THR A 71 -8.39 6.35 -7.14
CA THR A 71 -8.30 6.91 -8.50
C THR A 71 -7.50 8.22 -8.52
N PRO A 72 -7.10 8.71 -9.71
CA PRO A 72 -6.52 10.05 -9.83
C PRO A 72 -7.44 11.16 -9.29
N GLU A 73 -8.76 11.02 -9.48
CA GLU A 73 -9.75 11.98 -8.98
C GLU A 73 -9.78 12.02 -7.45
N ASP A 74 -9.57 10.88 -6.78
CA ASP A 74 -9.43 10.85 -5.33
C ASP A 74 -8.20 11.64 -4.86
N LEU A 75 -7.08 11.53 -5.60
CA LEU A 75 -5.84 12.26 -5.31
C LEU A 75 -5.99 13.76 -5.54
N VAL A 76 -6.68 14.17 -6.62
CA VAL A 76 -6.93 15.59 -6.93
C VAL A 76 -7.89 16.20 -5.91
N ARG A 77 -8.96 15.46 -5.54
CA ARG A 77 -9.93 15.93 -4.53
C ARG A 77 -9.24 16.13 -3.18
N ALA A 78 -8.40 15.17 -2.76
CA ALA A 78 -7.64 15.19 -1.51
C ALA A 78 -8.46 15.57 -0.24
N ASP A 79 -9.78 15.38 -0.28
CA ASP A 79 -10.69 15.68 0.81
C ASP A 79 -11.62 14.47 1.08
N PRO A 80 -11.48 13.82 2.26
CA PRO A 80 -10.46 14.08 3.27
C PRO A 80 -9.05 13.64 2.80
N PRO A 81 -7.96 14.15 3.41
CA PRO A 81 -6.60 13.89 2.95
C PRO A 81 -6.21 12.41 2.95
N LEU A 82 -5.39 12.02 1.97
CA LEU A 82 -4.90 10.64 1.86
C LEU A 82 -3.69 10.36 2.76
N ALA A 83 -2.96 11.40 3.18
CA ALA A 83 -1.76 11.24 4.00
C ALA A 83 -2.07 10.47 5.30
N ALA A 84 -1.34 9.38 5.52
CA ALA A 84 -1.45 8.51 6.69
C ALA A 84 -0.52 8.93 7.83
N VAL A 85 -0.11 10.20 7.86
CA VAL A 85 0.78 10.76 8.89
C VAL A 85 0.28 12.15 9.29
N SER A 86 0.56 12.57 10.52
CA SER A 86 0.29 13.94 10.93
C SER A 86 1.17 14.92 10.15
N GLY A 87 0.68 16.14 9.93
CA GLY A 87 1.47 17.17 9.20
C GLY A 87 2.84 17.44 9.83
N GLY A 88 2.96 17.32 11.16
CA GLY A 88 4.24 17.48 11.87
C GLY A 88 5.22 16.32 11.71
N ALA A 89 4.75 15.16 11.23
CA ALA A 89 5.60 14.01 10.89
C ALA A 89 6.07 14.04 9.43
N VAL A 90 5.62 15.02 8.63
CA VAL A 90 6.06 15.20 7.24
C VAL A 90 7.43 15.90 7.25
N GLU A 91 8.48 15.15 6.90
CA GLU A 91 9.85 15.70 6.82
C GLU A 91 10.01 16.73 5.70
N ARG A 92 9.33 16.52 4.57
CA ARG A 92 9.48 17.34 3.36
C ARG A 92 8.23 17.28 2.50
N ILE A 93 7.74 18.44 2.05
CA ILE A 93 6.74 18.54 0.98
C ILE A 93 7.49 18.88 -0.31
N VAL A 94 7.33 18.04 -1.34
CA VAL A 94 7.89 18.29 -2.67
C VAL A 94 6.77 18.24 -3.69
N THR A 95 6.80 19.16 -4.65
CA THR A 95 5.90 19.12 -5.80
C THR A 95 6.63 18.44 -6.94
N LEU A 96 6.27 17.17 -7.20
CA LEU A 96 6.72 16.45 -8.38
C LEU A 96 5.63 16.53 -9.44
N PRO A 97 5.88 17.14 -10.61
CA PRO A 97 4.90 17.12 -11.69
C PRO A 97 4.72 15.67 -12.16
N THR A 98 3.48 15.19 -12.18
CA THR A 98 3.16 13.91 -12.82
C THR A 98 3.25 14.11 -14.34
N SER A 99 4.03 13.29 -15.05
CA SER A 99 4.40 13.48 -16.47
C SER A 99 3.25 13.35 -17.50
N GLY A 100 2.00 13.56 -17.10
CA GLY A 100 0.84 13.55 -17.99
C GLY A 100 -0.40 14.03 -17.25
N THR A 101 -0.87 15.23 -17.59
CA THR A 101 -2.24 15.66 -17.33
C THR A 101 -2.86 15.97 -18.68
N THR A 102 -3.78 15.14 -19.17
CA THR A 102 -4.91 15.70 -19.91
C THR A 102 -5.75 16.38 -18.84
N GLY A 103 -5.44 17.64 -18.57
CA GLY A 103 -6.14 18.43 -17.57
C GLY A 103 -7.62 18.51 -17.94
N ALA A 104 -8.47 18.20 -16.98
CA ALA A 104 -9.85 18.66 -16.90
C ALA A 104 -10.15 18.93 -15.43
#